data_AF-A0AAJ6AED2-F1
#
_entry.id   AF-A0AAJ6AED2-F1
#
_cell.length_a   1.000
_cell.length_b   1.000
_cell.length_c   1.000
_cell.angle_alpha   90.00
_cell.angle_beta   90.00
_cell.angle_gamma   90.00
#
_symmetry.space_group_name_H-M   'P 1'
#
loop_
_entity.id
_entity.type
_entity.pdbx_description
1 polymer ?
#
loop_
_entity_poly.entity_id
_entity_poly.type
_entity_poly.pdbx_seq_one_letter_code
_entity_poly.pdbx_strand_id
1 'polypeptide(L)'
;MKPPKSHTPAIEKGGYQFSRSKQILSATGLVLETYSCLQRNALAQPLEAQRRFAERAVFGTYEGIHHQLMTDVRALLHEDRPDGHTLHELIARAEQDSKAARHPVACELAALLVAELQDWNLQLNSEPAHEQPDVKQQLAGSVASTGAKLAVSADAGVLFPELRDSYPATADARKRIEFLLTHYRPRIDPRPEGYNPDDLHESAMNLLIVGIKVGTDAYKSDTGARTFKQKPPNCSGF
;
A
#
# COMPACT_ATOMS: atom_id res chain seq x y z
N MET A 1 -13.49 11.41 -37.54
CA MET A 1 -13.28 10.06 -38.11
C MET A 1 -13.09 9.07 -36.98
N LYS A 2 -13.75 7.91 -37.01
CA LYS A 2 -13.65 6.85 -35.99
C LYS A 2 -12.41 5.99 -36.29
N PRO A 3 -11.58 5.59 -35.31
CA PRO A 3 -10.42 4.75 -35.60
C PRO A 3 -10.87 3.39 -36.15
N PRO A 4 -10.10 2.77 -37.07
CA PRO A 4 -10.42 1.44 -37.57
C PRO A 4 -10.41 0.44 -36.41
N LYS A 5 -11.46 -0.36 -36.29
CA LYS A 5 -11.51 -1.45 -35.31
C LYS A 5 -10.45 -2.47 -35.70
N SER A 6 -9.47 -2.71 -34.82
CA SER A 6 -8.50 -3.79 -34.97
C SER A 6 -9.21 -5.14 -34.83
N HIS A 7 -9.65 -5.70 -35.95
CA HIS A 7 -10.09 -7.09 -36.01
C HIS A 7 -8.86 -7.99 -36.13
N THR A 8 -8.26 -8.38 -35.01
CA THR A 8 -7.30 -9.47 -34.99
C THR A 8 -8.09 -10.78 -34.95
N PRO A 9 -8.04 -11.63 -36.00
CA PRO A 9 -8.72 -12.92 -35.99
C PRO A 9 -8.15 -13.83 -34.88
N ALA A 10 -9.01 -14.62 -34.23
CA ALA A 10 -8.61 -15.47 -33.09
C ALA A 10 -7.80 -16.71 -33.50
N ILE A 11 -7.79 -17.05 -34.80
CA ILE A 11 -7.03 -18.16 -35.37
C ILE A 11 -6.37 -17.61 -36.63
N GLU A 12 -5.04 -17.68 -36.68
CA GLU A 12 -4.25 -17.32 -37.85
C GLU A 12 -3.35 -18.52 -38.20
N LYS A 13 -3.34 -18.92 -39.47
CA LYS A 13 -2.54 -20.06 -39.98
C LYS A 13 -2.70 -21.37 -39.21
N GLY A 14 -3.93 -21.69 -38.79
CA GLY A 14 -4.25 -22.96 -38.11
C GLY A 14 -3.82 -23.04 -36.64
N GLY A 15 -3.23 -21.97 -36.08
CA GLY A 15 -2.92 -21.85 -34.67
C GLY A 15 -3.85 -20.88 -33.97
N TYR A 16 -4.30 -21.24 -32.77
CA TYR A 16 -5.03 -20.33 -31.89
C TYR A 16 -4.07 -19.27 -31.35
N GLN A 17 -4.32 -17.99 -31.66
CA GLN A 17 -3.52 -16.87 -31.15
C GLN A 17 -4.30 -16.14 -30.06
N PHE A 18 -3.74 -16.11 -28.85
CA PHE A 18 -4.36 -15.43 -27.72
C PHE A 18 -4.34 -13.90 -27.95
N SER A 19 -5.53 -13.30 -28.07
CA SER A 19 -5.65 -11.85 -28.22
C SER A 19 -5.39 -11.11 -26.89
N ARG A 20 -5.02 -9.82 -26.97
CA ARG A 20 -4.83 -8.93 -25.81
C ARG A 20 -6.07 -8.87 -24.90
N SER A 21 -7.27 -9.03 -25.46
CA SER A 21 -8.53 -9.15 -24.71
C SER A 21 -8.55 -10.40 -23.82
N LYS A 22 -7.98 -11.53 -24.24
CA LYS A 22 -7.86 -12.72 -23.38
C LYS A 22 -6.83 -12.59 -22.26
N GLN A 23 -5.77 -11.81 -22.45
CA GLN A 23 -4.82 -11.48 -21.37
C GLN A 23 -5.44 -10.54 -20.33
N ILE A 24 -6.28 -9.60 -20.78
CA ILE A 24 -7.08 -8.75 -19.89
C ILE A 24 -8.13 -9.61 -19.17
N LEU A 25 -8.84 -10.50 -19.87
CA LEU A 25 -9.77 -11.48 -19.29
C LEU A 25 -9.11 -12.46 -18.31
N SER A 26 -7.86 -12.88 -18.56
CA SER A 26 -7.14 -13.72 -17.58
C SER A 26 -6.78 -12.92 -16.33
N ALA A 27 -6.50 -11.61 -16.46
CA ALA A 27 -6.22 -10.76 -15.32
C ALA A 27 -7.50 -10.31 -14.57
N THR A 28 -8.60 -10.02 -15.27
CA THR A 28 -9.86 -9.51 -14.69
C THR A 28 -10.83 -10.62 -14.27
N GLY A 29 -10.84 -11.76 -14.96
CA GLY A 29 -11.61 -12.94 -14.57
C GLY A 29 -11.18 -13.49 -13.21
N LEU A 30 -9.87 -13.41 -12.92
CA LEU A 30 -9.33 -13.77 -11.61
C LEU A 30 -9.82 -12.86 -10.49
N VAL A 31 -10.17 -11.59 -10.75
CA VAL A 31 -10.65 -10.66 -9.71
C VAL A 31 -11.97 -11.16 -9.13
N LEU A 32 -12.96 -11.45 -9.98
CA LEU A 32 -14.26 -11.94 -9.51
C LEU A 32 -14.11 -13.26 -8.74
N GLU A 33 -13.34 -14.21 -9.28
CA GLU A 33 -13.11 -15.49 -8.63
C GLU A 33 -12.40 -15.33 -7.28
N THR A 34 -11.32 -14.53 -7.25
CA THR A 34 -10.51 -14.28 -6.05
C THR A 34 -11.36 -13.68 -4.93
N TYR A 35 -12.06 -12.57 -5.20
CA TYR A 35 -12.85 -11.89 -4.18
C TYR A 35 -14.08 -12.71 -3.74
N SER A 36 -14.73 -13.45 -4.66
CA SER A 36 -15.83 -14.36 -4.30
C SER A 36 -15.35 -15.51 -3.40
N CYS A 37 -14.19 -16.08 -3.71
CA CYS A 37 -13.59 -17.15 -2.92
C CYS A 37 -13.16 -16.64 -1.54
N LEU A 38 -12.48 -15.48 -1.48
CA LEU A 38 -12.08 -14.83 -0.23
C LEU A 38 -13.28 -14.52 0.66
N GLN A 39 -14.37 -13.98 0.10
CA GLN A 39 -15.59 -13.69 0.87
C GLN A 39 -16.21 -14.96 1.45
N ARG A 40 -16.37 -16.01 0.64
CA ARG A 40 -16.90 -17.29 1.13
C ARG A 40 -16.03 -17.86 2.24
N ASN A 41 -14.71 -17.85 2.05
CA ASN A 41 -13.76 -18.40 3.02
C ASN A 41 -13.76 -17.60 4.32
N ALA A 42 -13.79 -16.26 4.24
CA ALA A 42 -13.85 -15.37 5.41
C ALA A 42 -15.14 -15.61 6.21
N LEU A 43 -16.30 -15.63 5.55
CA LEU A 43 -17.59 -15.85 6.22
C LEU A 43 -17.73 -17.24 6.87
N ALA A 44 -16.99 -18.22 6.36
CA ALA A 44 -16.95 -19.56 6.94
C ALA A 44 -16.03 -19.68 8.18
N GLN A 45 -15.22 -18.66 8.48
CA GLN A 45 -14.34 -18.67 9.64
C GLN A 45 -15.08 -18.33 10.95
N PRO A 46 -14.56 -18.78 12.10
CA PRO A 46 -14.97 -18.26 13.41
C PRO A 46 -14.78 -16.74 13.52
N LEU A 47 -15.57 -16.08 14.37
CA LEU A 47 -15.56 -14.62 14.52
C LEU A 47 -14.16 -14.03 14.81
N GLU A 48 -13.36 -14.71 15.62
CA GLU A 48 -11.99 -14.26 15.91
C GLU A 48 -11.09 -14.28 14.66
N ALA A 49 -11.19 -15.32 13.84
CA ALA A 49 -10.44 -15.40 12.59
C ALA A 49 -10.94 -14.38 11.56
N GLN A 50 -12.24 -14.06 11.55
CA GLN A 50 -12.76 -12.96 10.73
C GLN A 50 -12.19 -11.60 11.16
N ARG A 51 -12.08 -11.34 12.48
CA ARG A 51 -11.47 -10.11 13.01
C ARG A 51 -10.00 -9.98 12.60
N ARG A 52 -9.21 -11.05 12.78
CA ARG A 52 -7.80 -11.08 12.35
C ARG A 52 -7.64 -10.88 10.84
N PHE A 53 -8.54 -11.45 10.04
CA PHE A 53 -8.58 -11.20 8.60
C PHE A 53 -8.85 -9.72 8.31
N ALA A 54 -9.85 -9.14 8.97
CA ALA A 54 -10.25 -7.76 8.79
C ALA A 54 -9.12 -6.77 9.13
N GLU A 55 -8.49 -6.96 10.29
CA GLU A 55 -7.33 -6.18 10.72
C GLU A 55 -6.23 -6.18 9.65
N ARG A 56 -5.88 -7.36 9.13
CA ARG A 56 -4.83 -7.49 8.10
C ARG A 56 -5.24 -6.95 6.73
N ALA A 57 -6.52 -7.02 6.38
CA ALA A 57 -7.03 -6.57 5.09
C ALA A 57 -7.04 -5.04 4.95
N VAL A 58 -7.18 -4.32 6.07
CA VAL A 58 -7.19 -2.85 6.09
C VAL A 58 -5.81 -2.27 5.75
N PHE A 59 -4.73 -2.88 6.25
CA PHE A 59 -3.37 -2.44 5.96
C PHE A 59 -2.90 -2.89 4.56
N GLY A 60 -2.39 -1.95 3.78
CA GLY A 60 -2.08 -2.11 2.35
C GLY A 60 -3.29 -1.90 1.43
N THR A 61 -4.49 -1.75 1.98
CA THR A 61 -5.71 -1.42 1.21
C THR A 61 -6.14 0.01 1.50
N TYR A 62 -6.58 0.25 2.73
CA TYR A 62 -7.11 1.55 3.17
C TYR A 62 -6.06 2.34 3.95
N GLU A 63 -5.29 1.65 4.78
CA GLU A 63 -4.23 2.22 5.61
C GLU A 63 -2.86 1.75 5.13
N GLY A 64 -1.86 2.59 5.26
CA GLY A 64 -0.55 2.39 4.67
C GLY A 64 0.06 3.70 4.22
N ILE A 65 1.36 3.68 3.92
CA ILE A 65 2.07 4.85 3.41
C ILE A 65 1.62 5.10 1.96
N HIS A 66 1.51 6.36 1.56
CA HIS A 66 1.27 6.68 0.14
C HIS A 66 2.39 6.11 -0.74
N HIS A 67 2.03 5.38 -1.80
CA HIS A 67 3.00 4.66 -2.64
C HIS A 67 4.10 5.57 -3.23
N GLN A 68 3.75 6.79 -3.67
CA GLN A 68 4.72 7.76 -4.17
C GLN A 68 5.66 8.25 -3.08
N LEU A 69 5.14 8.53 -1.87
CA LEU A 69 5.97 8.94 -0.73
C LEU A 69 6.98 7.84 -0.39
N MET A 70 6.51 6.59 -0.31
CA MET A 70 7.39 5.44 -0.07
C MET A 70 8.47 5.31 -1.16
N THR A 71 8.13 5.52 -2.43
CA THR A 71 9.07 5.47 -3.54
C THR A 71 10.13 6.56 -3.44
N ASP A 72 9.71 7.79 -3.18
CA ASP A 72 10.61 8.94 -3.07
C ASP A 72 11.53 8.84 -1.83
N VAL A 73 11.02 8.36 -0.69
CA VAL A 73 11.87 8.11 0.49
C VAL A 73 12.90 7.02 0.19
N ARG A 74 12.53 5.91 -0.46
CA ARG A 74 13.50 4.88 -0.85
C ARG A 74 14.55 5.42 -1.81
N ALA A 75 14.15 6.24 -2.78
CA ALA A 75 15.09 6.87 -3.70
C ALA A 75 16.14 7.68 -2.92
N LEU A 76 15.69 8.54 -2.00
CA LEU A 76 16.57 9.34 -1.15
C LEU A 76 17.47 8.47 -0.25
N LEU A 77 16.95 7.36 0.30
CA LEU A 77 17.73 6.41 1.10
C LEU A 77 18.87 5.74 0.31
N HIS A 78 18.78 5.68 -1.02
CA HIS A 78 19.84 5.14 -1.87
C HIS A 78 20.85 6.19 -2.36
N GLU A 79 20.64 7.47 -2.04
CA GLU A 79 21.60 8.53 -2.36
C GLU A 79 22.78 8.54 -1.37
N ASP A 80 23.98 8.76 -1.92
CA ASP A 80 25.22 8.88 -1.12
C ASP A 80 25.22 10.17 -0.29
N ARG A 81 24.71 11.26 -0.87
CA ARG A 81 24.59 12.59 -0.25
C ARG A 81 23.16 13.11 -0.45
N PRO A 82 22.22 12.70 0.42
CA PRO A 82 20.84 13.14 0.34
C PRO A 82 20.73 14.66 0.49
N ASP A 83 19.94 15.30 -0.37
CA ASP A 83 19.65 16.72 -0.26
C ASP A 83 18.72 17.01 0.93
N GLY A 84 19.16 17.90 1.83
CA GLY A 84 18.40 18.29 3.02
C GLY A 84 17.08 19.00 2.69
N HIS A 85 17.02 19.72 1.56
CA HIS A 85 15.76 20.36 1.13
C HIS A 85 14.75 19.30 0.68
N THR A 86 15.15 18.36 -0.17
CA THR A 86 14.34 17.21 -0.59
C THR A 86 13.86 16.38 0.62
N LEU A 87 14.71 16.17 1.62
CA LEU A 87 14.32 15.48 2.86
C LEU A 87 13.27 16.28 3.65
N HIS A 88 13.39 17.60 3.72
CA HIS A 88 12.40 18.45 4.38
C HIS A 88 11.02 18.39 3.70
N GLU A 89 10.99 18.39 2.36
CA GLU A 89 9.74 18.20 1.60
C GLU A 89 9.12 16.81 1.85
N LEU A 90 9.94 15.78 1.94
CA LEU A 90 9.50 14.42 2.28
C LEU A 90 8.91 14.34 3.69
N ILE A 91 9.51 15.01 4.67
CA ILE A 91 8.96 15.10 6.04
C ILE A 91 7.58 15.76 6.01
N ALA A 92 7.42 16.90 5.33
CA ALA A 92 6.12 17.57 5.20
C ALA A 92 5.05 16.67 4.54
N ARG A 93 5.42 15.90 3.51
CA ARG A 93 4.51 14.93 2.88
C ARG A 93 4.17 13.77 3.81
N ALA A 94 5.14 13.25 4.57
CA ALA A 94 4.91 12.20 5.56
C ALA A 94 4.01 12.67 6.71
N GLU A 95 4.15 13.91 7.16
CA GLU A 95 3.26 14.51 8.16
C GLU A 95 1.82 14.62 7.64
N GLN A 96 1.66 15.02 6.37
CA GLN A 96 0.34 15.09 5.75
C GLN A 96 -0.27 13.68 5.58
N ASP A 97 0.55 12.69 5.22
CA ASP A 97 0.13 11.30 5.12
C ASP A 97 -0.31 10.73 6.47
N SER A 98 0.45 11.05 7.52
CA SER A 98 0.15 10.68 8.91
C SER A 98 -1.19 11.25 9.38
N LYS A 99 -1.50 12.51 9.04
CA LYS A 99 -2.81 13.12 9.34
C LYS A 99 -3.98 12.46 8.60
N ALA A 100 -3.72 11.76 7.50
CA ALA A 100 -4.75 11.07 6.71
C ALA A 100 -5.02 9.63 7.18
N ALA A 101 -4.16 9.08 8.04
CA ALA A 101 -4.38 7.82 8.71
C ALA A 101 -5.54 7.95 9.72
N ARG A 102 -6.39 6.93 9.80
CA ARG A 102 -7.55 6.92 10.71
C ARG A 102 -7.47 5.77 11.71
N HIS A 103 -6.84 4.65 11.35
CA HIS A 103 -6.62 3.54 12.27
C HIS A 103 -5.52 3.88 13.29
N PRO A 104 -5.70 3.60 14.60
CA PRO A 104 -4.71 3.94 15.64
C PRO A 104 -3.28 3.46 15.35
N VAL A 105 -3.12 2.19 14.97
CA VAL A 105 -1.81 1.63 14.57
C VAL A 105 -1.27 2.27 13.28
N ALA A 106 -2.13 2.68 12.33
CA ALA A 106 -1.67 3.38 11.14
C ALA A 106 -1.13 4.77 11.47
N CYS A 107 -1.81 5.49 12.36
CA CYS A 107 -1.35 6.77 12.89
C CYS A 107 -0.01 6.63 13.62
N GLU A 108 0.13 5.60 14.45
CA GLU A 108 1.38 5.30 15.15
C GLU A 108 2.53 5.05 14.17
N LEU A 109 2.36 4.14 13.20
CA LEU A 109 3.40 3.81 12.23
C LEU A 109 3.76 4.99 11.31
N ALA A 110 2.78 5.82 10.96
CA ALA A 110 3.03 7.03 10.18
C ALA A 110 3.77 8.10 11.00
N ALA A 111 3.41 8.29 12.28
CA ALA A 111 4.14 9.17 13.19
C ALA A 111 5.58 8.67 13.43
N LEU A 112 5.76 7.35 13.50
CA LEU A 112 7.07 6.72 13.61
C LEU A 112 7.95 7.03 12.39
N LEU A 113 7.40 6.89 11.18
CA LEU A 113 8.11 7.27 9.94
C LEU A 113 8.53 8.75 9.95
N VAL A 114 7.62 9.65 10.35
CA VAL A 114 7.92 11.08 10.46
C VAL A 114 9.08 11.34 11.43
N ALA A 115 9.03 10.74 12.62
CA ALA A 115 10.06 10.89 13.63
C ALA A 115 11.43 10.39 13.14
N GLU A 116 11.46 9.26 12.42
CA GLU A 116 12.72 8.72 11.87
C GLU A 116 13.28 9.58 10.73
N LEU A 117 12.43 10.15 9.86
CA LEU A 117 12.86 11.10 8.84
C LEU A 117 13.42 12.39 9.46
N GLN A 118 12.81 12.88 10.54
CA GLN A 118 13.29 14.03 11.29
C GLN A 118 14.63 13.74 12.00
N ASP A 119 14.79 12.58 12.63
CA ASP A 119 16.06 12.14 13.23
C ASP A 119 17.17 12.05 12.18
N TRP A 120 16.87 11.46 11.01
CA TRP A 120 17.81 11.42 9.90
C TRP A 120 18.20 12.82 9.41
N ASN A 121 17.24 13.75 9.29
CA ASN A 121 17.54 15.12 8.92
C ASN A 121 18.44 15.83 9.94
N LEU A 122 18.21 15.61 11.25
CA LEU A 122 19.08 16.16 12.30
C LEU A 122 20.51 15.59 12.21
N GLN A 123 20.65 14.30 11.93
CA GLN A 123 21.96 13.65 11.77
C GLN A 123 22.75 14.22 10.58
N LEU A 124 22.09 14.43 9.43
CA LEU A 124 22.71 15.05 8.25
C LEU A 124 23.19 16.48 8.52
N ASN A 125 22.42 17.25 9.30
CA ASN A 125 22.76 18.63 9.66
C ASN A 125 23.74 18.73 10.84
N SER A 126 24.04 17.61 11.51
CA SER A 126 24.97 17.54 12.66
C SER A 126 26.35 16.99 12.28
N GLU A 127 26.57 16.56 11.04
CA GLU A 127 27.91 16.20 10.55
C GLU A 127 28.84 17.42 10.64
N PRO A 128 29.98 17.33 11.36
CA PRO A 128 30.73 18.50 11.74
C PRO A 128 31.49 19.07 10.54
N ALA A 129 31.23 20.33 10.23
CA ALA A 129 32.26 21.20 9.69
C ALA A 129 33.49 21.08 10.62
N HIS A 130 34.64 20.71 10.07
CA HIS A 130 35.90 20.78 10.81
C HIS A 130 36.08 22.18 11.41
N GLU A 131 36.70 22.21 12.60
CA GLU A 131 37.28 23.37 13.32
C GLU A 131 36.44 24.04 14.42
N GLN A 132 36.56 23.56 15.67
CA GLN A 132 37.32 24.19 16.78
C GLN A 132 36.87 23.64 18.15
N PRO A 133 37.80 23.23 19.05
CA PRO A 133 37.46 22.64 20.32
C PRO A 133 37.47 23.70 21.44
N ASP A 134 36.47 24.59 21.54
CA ASP A 134 36.39 25.45 22.73
C ASP A 134 35.01 26.03 23.09
N VAL A 135 33.93 25.26 23.03
CA VAL A 135 32.66 25.61 23.74
C VAL A 135 31.89 24.37 24.20
N LYS A 136 32.58 23.28 24.57
CA LYS A 136 31.96 21.96 24.78
C LYS A 136 31.38 21.71 26.19
N GLN A 137 31.23 22.72 27.05
CA GLN A 137 30.77 22.49 28.43
C GLN A 137 29.64 23.40 28.97
N GLN A 138 29.09 24.34 28.21
CA GLN A 138 28.03 25.24 28.73
C GLN A 138 26.67 25.20 28.02
N LEU A 139 26.49 24.37 27.00
CA LEU A 139 25.17 24.11 26.37
C LEU A 139 24.69 22.64 26.51
N ALA A 140 25.31 21.86 27.39
CA ALA A 140 24.86 20.49 27.71
C ALA A 140 23.59 20.44 28.58
N GLY A 141 22.86 21.55 28.73
CA GLY A 141 21.70 21.69 29.62
C GLY A 141 20.39 22.12 28.98
N SER A 142 20.29 22.31 27.65
CA SER A 142 19.05 22.84 27.07
C SER A 142 18.72 22.37 25.64
N VAL A 143 19.07 21.13 25.32
CA VAL A 143 18.33 20.35 24.31
C VAL A 143 18.23 18.95 24.87
N ALA A 144 17.39 18.79 25.90
CA ALA A 144 16.89 17.46 26.23
C ALA A 144 16.20 16.97 24.97
N SER A 145 16.84 16.02 24.29
CA SER A 145 16.27 15.29 23.18
C SER A 145 14.86 14.88 23.59
N THR A 146 13.86 15.41 22.91
CA THR A 146 12.46 14.95 22.99
C THR A 146 12.33 13.51 22.50
N GLY A 147 13.44 12.85 22.13
CA GLY A 147 13.57 11.45 21.78
C GLY A 147 13.37 10.52 22.98
N ALA A 148 12.16 10.50 23.54
CA ALA A 148 11.60 9.19 23.85
C ALA A 148 11.44 8.49 22.49
N LYS A 149 12.45 7.67 22.11
CA LYS A 149 12.44 6.89 20.86
C LYS A 149 11.08 6.20 20.77
N LEU A 150 10.21 6.65 19.85
CA LEU A 150 8.86 6.11 19.73
C LEU A 150 9.00 4.59 19.53
N ALA A 151 8.44 3.84 20.48
CA ALA A 151 8.46 2.40 20.45
C ALA A 151 7.20 1.90 19.76
N VAL A 152 7.32 0.77 19.08
CA VAL A 152 6.19 0.05 18.50
C VAL A 152 5.30 -0.45 19.64
N SER A 153 4.01 -0.10 19.62
CA SER A 153 3.03 -0.51 20.62
C SER A 153 2.77 -2.02 20.57
N ALA A 154 2.14 -2.55 21.63
CA ALA A 154 1.75 -3.96 21.66
C ALA A 154 0.80 -4.31 20.50
N ASP A 155 -0.17 -3.44 20.21
CA ASP A 155 -1.16 -3.64 19.13
C ASP A 155 -0.50 -3.59 17.75
N ALA A 156 0.40 -2.62 17.53
CA ALA A 156 1.21 -2.58 16.32
C ALA A 156 2.10 -3.83 16.19
N GLY A 157 2.64 -4.33 17.31
CA GLY A 157 3.44 -5.55 17.34
C GLY A 157 2.68 -6.85 17.10
N VAL A 158 1.36 -6.88 17.35
CA VAL A 158 0.50 -8.02 16.96
C VAL A 158 0.31 -8.04 15.44
N LEU A 159 0.11 -6.88 14.84
CA LEU A 159 -0.15 -6.74 13.40
C LEU A 159 1.12 -6.84 12.56
N PHE A 160 2.24 -6.34 13.10
CA PHE A 160 3.56 -6.30 12.46
C PHE A 160 4.62 -6.89 13.41
N PRO A 161 4.64 -8.23 13.60
CA PRO A 161 5.57 -8.88 14.54
C PRO A 161 7.04 -8.57 14.26
N GLU A 162 7.42 -8.46 12.98
CA GLU A 162 8.79 -8.13 12.56
C GLU A 162 9.20 -6.72 13.02
N LEU A 163 8.25 -5.76 13.04
CA LEU A 163 8.46 -4.42 13.60
C LEU A 163 8.72 -4.47 15.10
N ARG A 164 7.93 -5.24 15.86
CA ARG A 164 8.13 -5.37 17.31
C ARG A 164 9.53 -5.90 17.65
N ASP A 165 9.97 -6.94 16.94
CA ASP A 165 11.15 -7.71 17.34
C ASP A 165 12.47 -7.04 16.89
N SER A 166 12.49 -6.40 15.72
CA SER A 166 13.73 -5.91 15.11
C SER A 166 13.89 -4.38 15.09
N TYR A 167 12.78 -3.63 15.25
CA TYR A 167 12.84 -2.16 15.28
C TYR A 167 13.69 -1.60 16.43
N PRO A 168 13.55 -2.07 17.69
CA PRO A 168 14.31 -1.51 18.82
C PRO A 168 15.83 -1.68 18.68
N ALA A 169 16.26 -2.79 18.07
CA ALA A 169 17.67 -3.15 17.89
C ALA A 169 18.38 -2.32 16.82
N THR A 170 17.64 -1.59 15.98
CA THR A 170 18.21 -0.82 14.87
C THR A 170 18.62 0.57 15.36
N ALA A 171 19.94 0.81 15.44
CA ALA A 171 20.51 2.07 15.96
C ALA A 171 20.54 3.21 14.92
N ASP A 172 20.59 2.88 13.63
CA ASP A 172 20.70 3.85 12.52
C ASP A 172 19.33 4.27 11.99
N ALA A 173 19.10 5.57 11.82
CA ALA A 173 17.82 6.12 11.35
C ALA A 173 17.48 5.67 9.92
N ARG A 174 18.44 5.68 8.99
CA ARG A 174 18.23 5.21 7.60
C ARG A 174 17.78 3.75 7.58
N LYS A 175 18.41 2.89 8.38
CA LYS A 175 18.02 1.48 8.51
C LYS A 175 16.63 1.32 9.12
N ARG A 176 16.25 2.14 10.11
CA ARG A 176 14.88 2.11 10.69
C ARG A 176 13.83 2.55 9.66
N ILE A 177 14.10 3.58 8.88
CA ILE A 177 13.22 4.01 7.79
C ILE A 177 13.06 2.87 6.77
N GLU A 178 14.16 2.30 6.27
CA GLU A 178 14.09 1.20 5.30
C GLU A 178 13.31 -0.01 5.84
N PHE A 179 13.51 -0.32 7.12
CA PHE A 179 12.78 -1.38 7.80
C PHE A 179 11.26 -1.09 7.85
N LEU A 180 10.85 0.12 8.24
CA LEU A 180 9.45 0.53 8.21
C LEU A 180 8.86 0.43 6.79
N LEU A 181 9.58 0.93 5.78
CA LEU A 181 9.10 0.87 4.40
C LEU A 181 8.99 -0.57 3.88
N THR A 182 9.82 -1.48 4.37
CA THR A 182 9.79 -2.90 3.98
C THR A 182 8.58 -3.62 4.58
N HIS A 183 8.27 -3.36 5.85
CA HIS A 183 7.26 -4.13 6.58
C HIS A 183 5.88 -3.46 6.63
N TYR A 184 5.77 -2.16 6.33
CA TYR A 184 4.51 -1.44 6.28
C TYR A 184 4.07 -1.16 4.83
N ARG A 185 3.08 -1.91 4.35
CA ARG A 185 2.67 -1.88 2.93
C ARG A 185 2.11 -0.51 2.50
N PRO A 186 2.33 -0.11 1.24
CA PRO A 186 1.68 1.08 0.71
C PRO A 186 0.18 0.84 0.58
N ARG A 187 -0.64 1.87 0.86
CA ARG A 187 -2.10 1.80 0.64
C ARG A 187 -2.45 1.98 -0.83
N ILE A 188 -3.66 1.57 -1.21
CA ILE A 188 -4.24 1.89 -2.52
C ILE A 188 -4.60 3.38 -2.55
N ASP A 189 -4.26 4.05 -3.66
CA ASP A 189 -4.61 5.44 -3.91
C ASP A 189 -5.28 5.60 -5.30
N PRO A 190 -6.43 6.30 -5.42
CA PRO A 190 -7.22 6.84 -4.31
C PRO A 190 -7.77 5.73 -3.41
N ARG A 191 -7.95 6.03 -2.12
CA ARG A 191 -8.47 5.08 -1.12
C ARG A 191 -9.81 4.49 -1.60
N PRO A 192 -9.99 3.16 -1.62
CA PRO A 192 -11.26 2.56 -2.05
C PRO A 192 -12.44 3.01 -1.16
N GLU A 193 -13.65 2.97 -1.70
CA GLU A 193 -14.86 3.24 -0.93
C GLU A 193 -15.11 2.16 0.15
N GLY A 194 -15.95 2.51 1.14
CA GLY A 194 -16.41 1.57 2.16
C GLY A 194 -15.47 1.40 3.36
N TYR A 195 -14.51 2.29 3.55
CA TYR A 195 -13.64 2.29 4.74
C TYR A 195 -14.33 2.88 5.96
N ASN A 196 -14.47 2.08 7.01
CA ASN A 196 -14.88 2.47 8.35
C ASN A 196 -13.76 2.14 9.36
N PRO A 197 -12.98 3.12 9.86
CA PRO A 197 -11.90 2.84 10.81
C PRO A 197 -12.40 2.32 12.17
N ASP A 198 -13.68 2.56 12.50
CA ASP A 198 -14.28 2.14 13.76
C ASP A 198 -14.85 0.71 13.67
N ASP A 199 -15.00 0.18 12.45
CA ASP A 199 -15.40 -1.21 12.18
C ASP A 199 -14.58 -1.81 11.02
N LEU A 200 -13.52 -2.52 11.40
CA LEU A 200 -12.63 -3.18 10.43
C LEU A 200 -13.31 -4.35 9.74
N HIS A 201 -14.26 -5.04 10.41
CA HIS A 201 -14.98 -6.15 9.81
C HIS A 201 -15.88 -5.63 8.69
N GLU A 202 -16.62 -4.55 8.93
CA GLU A 202 -17.38 -3.85 7.91
C GLU A 202 -16.49 -3.41 6.75
N SER A 203 -15.35 -2.77 7.05
CA SER A 203 -14.38 -2.35 6.03
C SER A 203 -13.89 -3.51 5.16
N ALA A 204 -13.56 -4.64 5.77
CA ALA A 204 -13.10 -5.82 5.06
C ALA A 204 -14.22 -6.44 4.20
N MET A 205 -15.46 -6.48 4.70
CA MET A 205 -16.60 -6.96 3.91
C MET A 205 -16.90 -6.02 2.74
N ASN A 206 -16.85 -4.72 2.95
CA ASN A 206 -17.01 -3.71 1.90
C ASN A 206 -15.94 -3.86 0.82
N LEU A 207 -14.67 -4.06 1.20
CA LEU A 207 -13.58 -4.33 0.25
C LEU A 207 -13.89 -5.56 -0.63
N LEU A 208 -14.37 -6.65 -0.02
CA LEU A 208 -14.69 -7.87 -0.75
C LEU A 208 -15.87 -7.66 -1.71
N ILE A 209 -16.92 -6.96 -1.27
CA ILE A 209 -18.08 -6.61 -2.10
C ILE A 209 -17.67 -5.72 -3.27
N VAL A 210 -16.85 -4.70 -3.02
CA VAL A 210 -16.29 -3.82 -4.07
C VAL A 210 -15.47 -4.64 -5.06
N GLY A 211 -14.60 -5.53 -4.59
CA GLY A 211 -13.82 -6.42 -5.45
C GLY A 211 -14.69 -7.31 -6.35
N ILE A 212 -15.75 -7.91 -5.82
CA ILE A 212 -16.73 -8.69 -6.58
C ILE A 212 -17.44 -7.82 -7.62
N LYS A 213 -17.86 -6.61 -7.23
CA LYS A 213 -18.55 -5.67 -8.13
C LYS A 213 -17.64 -5.25 -9.28
N VAL A 214 -16.40 -4.84 -8.97
CA VAL A 214 -15.37 -4.48 -9.96
C VAL A 214 -15.10 -5.65 -10.90
N GLY A 215 -14.90 -6.85 -10.38
CA GLY A 215 -14.68 -8.05 -11.20
C GLY A 215 -15.88 -8.37 -12.10
N THR A 216 -17.10 -8.25 -11.57
CA THR A 216 -18.34 -8.46 -12.33
C THR A 216 -18.51 -7.43 -13.44
N ASP A 217 -18.24 -6.15 -13.16
CA ASP A 217 -18.41 -5.06 -14.13
C ASP A 217 -17.29 -5.07 -15.19
N ALA A 218 -16.07 -5.49 -14.83
CA ALA A 218 -15.01 -5.80 -15.80
C ALA A 218 -15.45 -6.91 -16.76
N TYR A 219 -16.06 -7.98 -16.25
CA TYR A 219 -16.61 -9.06 -17.08
C TYR A 219 -17.74 -8.59 -18.01
N LYS A 220 -18.63 -7.72 -17.51
CA LYS A 220 -19.74 -7.15 -18.31
C LYS A 220 -19.26 -6.18 -19.39
N SER A 221 -18.23 -5.38 -19.11
CA SER A 221 -17.74 -4.36 -20.04
C SER A 221 -16.91 -4.96 -21.18
N ASP A 222 -16.27 -6.10 -20.96
CA ASP A 222 -15.35 -6.72 -21.94
C ASP A 222 -16.01 -7.77 -22.85
N THR A 223 -17.21 -8.25 -22.53
CA THR A 223 -17.69 -9.46 -23.19
C THR A 223 -18.23 -9.25 -24.61
N GLY A 224 -17.63 -10.00 -25.54
CA GLY A 224 -18.30 -10.60 -26.72
C GLY A 224 -19.53 -11.48 -26.38
N ALA A 225 -20.11 -11.36 -25.19
CA ALA A 225 -21.39 -11.94 -24.79
C ALA A 225 -22.56 -11.30 -25.53
N ARG A 226 -22.43 -10.04 -26.01
CA ARG A 226 -23.37 -9.51 -27.01
C ARG A 226 -23.30 -10.28 -28.33
N THR A 227 -22.10 -10.69 -28.74
CA THR A 227 -21.86 -11.48 -29.96
C THR A 227 -22.40 -12.91 -29.82
N PHE A 228 -22.35 -13.53 -28.64
CA PHE A 228 -22.95 -14.84 -28.38
C PHE A 228 -24.43 -14.81 -27.99
N LYS A 229 -24.97 -13.67 -27.53
CA LYS A 229 -26.43 -13.49 -27.34
C LYS A 229 -27.19 -13.40 -28.66
N GLN A 230 -26.52 -13.05 -29.76
CA GLN A 230 -27.08 -13.24 -31.10
C GLN A 230 -26.83 -14.69 -31.52
N LYS A 231 -27.78 -15.57 -31.20
CA LYS A 231 -27.96 -16.83 -31.96
C LYS A 231 -27.87 -16.48 -33.45
N PRO A 232 -27.17 -17.24 -34.31
CA PRO A 232 -27.47 -17.17 -35.72
C PRO A 232 -28.96 -17.55 -35.89
N PRO A 233 -29.81 -16.68 -36.45
CA PRO A 233 -31.08 -17.15 -36.98
C PRO A 233 -30.73 -18.10 -38.12
N ASN A 234 -31.36 -19.27 -38.13
CA ASN A 234 -31.27 -20.34 -39.14
C ASN A 234 -30.22 -21.42 -38.87
N CYS A 235 -30.51 -22.27 -37.89
CA CYS A 235 -30.33 -23.71 -38.08
C CYS A 235 -31.71 -24.32 -38.37
N SER A 236 -32.20 -24.12 -39.60
CA SER A 236 -33.35 -24.83 -40.14
C SER A 236 -32.94 -25.31 -41.54
N GLY A 237 -32.61 -26.60 -41.62
CA GLY A 237 -32.19 -27.29 -42.84
C GLY A 237 -30.71 -27.65 -42.85
N PHE A 238 -30.36 -28.74 -42.16
CA PHE A 238 -29.62 -29.90 -42.68
C PHE A 238 -29.83 -31.07 -41.71
#